data_AF-A0A2E2UXT8-F1
#
_entry.id   AF-A0A2E2UXT8-F1
#
_cell.length_a   1.000
_cell.length_b   1.000
_cell.length_c   1.000
_cell.angle_alpha   90.00
_cell.angle_beta   90.00
_cell.angle_gamma   90.00
#
_symmetry.space_group_name_H-M   'P 1'
#
loop_
_entity.id
_entity.type
_entity.pdbx_description
1 polymer ?
#
loop_
_entity_poly.entity_id
_entity_poly.type
_entity_poly.pdbx_seq_one_letter_code
_entity_poly.pdbx_strand_id
1 'polypeptide(L)'
;MANRHLSRSIVLQTLFEWDLNDLSKKETPEALARNVEEFAPNKTDLAFMDKLLDGILQKQPEIDLVIEKAAPDWPLDRISPVDRNILRLGLYELLF
;
A
#
# COMPACT_ATOMS: atom_id res chain seq x y z
N MET A 1 -12.88 15.48 -5.36
CA MET A 1 -12.88 14.00 -5.46
C MET A 1 -11.72 13.44 -6.30
N ALA A 2 -11.18 14.17 -7.29
CA ALA A 2 -10.05 13.70 -8.13
C ALA A 2 -8.75 13.35 -7.37
N ASN A 3 -8.58 13.82 -6.13
CA ASN A 3 -7.32 13.69 -5.40
C ASN A 3 -7.08 12.29 -4.81
N ARG A 4 -8.12 11.62 -4.30
CA ARG A 4 -7.94 10.34 -3.57
C ARG A 4 -7.58 9.16 -4.46
N HIS A 5 -7.95 9.21 -5.74
CA HIS A 5 -7.52 8.19 -6.69
C HIS A 5 -6.00 8.25 -6.87
N LEU A 6 -5.46 9.44 -7.15
CA LEU A 6 -4.02 9.67 -7.26
C LEU A 6 -3.30 9.29 -5.96
N SER A 7 -3.82 9.71 -4.80
CA SER A 7 -3.23 9.33 -3.50
C SER A 7 -3.12 7.82 -3.32
N ARG A 8 -4.15 7.05 -3.69
CA ARG A 8 -4.09 5.58 -3.64
C ARG A 8 -3.08 5.00 -4.61
N SER A 9 -2.97 5.56 -5.81
CA SER A 9 -1.96 5.16 -6.79
C SER A 9 -0.54 5.36 -6.26
N ILE A 10 -0.28 6.48 -5.59
CA ILE A 10 1.02 6.77 -4.97
C ILE A 10 1.31 5.82 -3.81
N VAL A 11 0.35 5.60 -2.92
CA VAL A 11 0.51 4.62 -1.82
C VAL A 11 0.74 3.21 -2.38
N LEU A 12 0.06 2.81 -3.45
CA LEU A 12 0.30 1.53 -4.12
C LEU A 12 1.73 1.43 -4.67
N GLN A 13 2.26 2.48 -5.30
CA GLN A 13 3.65 2.53 -5.77
C GLN A 13 4.63 2.39 -4.61
N THR A 14 4.37 3.06 -3.48
CA THR A 14 5.19 2.95 -2.28
C THR A 14 5.14 1.55 -1.66
N LEU A 15 3.96 0.91 -1.61
CA LEU A 15 3.81 -0.47 -1.15
C LEU A 15 4.55 -1.45 -2.05
N PHE A 16 4.51 -1.25 -3.38
CA PHE A 16 5.28 -2.07 -4.31
C PHE A 16 6.79 -1.91 -4.11
N GLU A 17 7.28 -0.68 -3.93
CA GLU A 17 8.69 -0.41 -3.62
C GLU A 17 9.13 -1.07 -2.31
N TRP A 18 8.26 -1.00 -1.29
CA TRP A 18 8.46 -1.64 0.02
C TRP A 18 8.56 -3.17 -0.09
N ASP A 19 7.62 -3.78 -0.80
CA ASP A 19 7.47 -5.24 -0.94
C ASP A 19 8.50 -5.86 -1.89
N LEU A 20 9.01 -5.10 -2.87
CA LEU A 20 10.02 -5.59 -3.83
C LEU A 20 11.45 -5.48 -3.30
N ASN A 21 11.76 -4.41 -2.55
CA ASN A 21 13.12 -4.15 -2.05
C ASN A 21 13.32 -4.63 -0.60
N ASP A 22 12.35 -5.36 -0.03
CA ASP A 22 12.35 -5.78 1.38
C ASP A 22 12.65 -4.63 2.35
N LEU A 23 12.11 -3.43 2.06
CA LEU A 23 12.36 -2.26 2.89
C LEU A 23 11.80 -2.48 4.30
N SER A 24 12.51 -2.00 5.30
CA SER A 24 11.96 -1.95 6.64
C SER A 24 10.79 -0.96 6.69
N LYS A 25 9.80 -1.20 7.55
CA LYS A 25 8.66 -0.28 7.74
C LYS A 25 9.12 1.16 8.06
N LYS A 26 10.31 1.32 8.66
CA LYS A 26 10.90 2.63 8.99
C LYS A 26 11.35 3.43 7.77
N GLU A 27 11.60 2.77 6.65
CA GLU A 27 12.06 3.41 5.40
C GLU A 27 10.89 3.80 4.49
N THR A 28 9.69 3.27 4.75
CA THR A 28 8.49 3.54 3.94
C THR A 28 8.05 5.01 3.90
N PRO A 29 8.22 5.84 4.94
CA PRO A 29 7.91 7.27 4.84
C PRO A 29 8.83 8.02 3.86
N GLU A 30 10.09 7.60 3.76
CA GLU A 30 11.04 8.19 2.80
C GLU A 30 10.67 7.79 1.37
N ALA A 31 10.32 6.52 1.16
CA ALA A 31 9.79 6.04 -0.13
C ALA A 31 8.51 6.79 -0.54
N LEU A 32 7.58 7.00 0.41
CA LEU A 32 6.38 7.79 0.13
C LEU A 32 6.72 9.23 -0.27
N ALA A 33 7.64 9.88 0.45
CA ALA A 33 8.06 11.24 0.14
C ALA A 33 8.63 11.36 -1.28
N ARG A 34 9.49 10.41 -1.70
CA ARG A 34 10.03 10.36 -3.07
C ARG A 34 8.92 10.17 -4.11
N ASN A 35 8.00 9.24 -3.88
CA ASN A 35 6.90 8.98 -4.82
C ASN A 35 5.93 10.18 -4.91
N VAL A 36 5.68 10.89 -3.81
CA VAL A 36 4.87 12.12 -3.83
C VAL A 36 5.57 13.23 -4.61
N GLU A 37 6.88 13.40 -4.42
CA GLU A 37 7.64 14.40 -5.15
C GLU A 37 7.60 14.18 -6.66
N GLU A 38 7.72 12.92 -7.10
CA GLU A 38 7.69 12.54 -8.51
C GLU A 38 6.29 12.66 -9.14
N PHE A 39 5.26 12.12 -8.46
CA PHE A 39 3.95 11.90 -9.08
C PHE A 39 2.85 12.87 -8.64
N ALA A 40 3.09 13.68 -7.59
CA ALA A 40 2.15 14.68 -7.09
C ALA A 40 2.85 16.04 -6.87
N PRO A 41 3.15 16.79 -7.95
CA PRO A 41 3.85 18.08 -7.86
C PRO A 41 3.12 19.13 -7.00
N ASN A 42 1.78 19.03 -6.90
CA ASN A 42 0.97 19.89 -6.04
C ASN A 42 0.83 19.38 -4.58
N LYS A 43 1.54 18.29 -4.23
CA LYS A 43 1.64 17.67 -2.89
C LYS A 43 0.32 17.61 -2.11
N THR A 44 -0.76 17.23 -2.79
CA THR A 44 -2.11 17.28 -2.21
C THR A 44 -2.42 15.98 -1.45
N ASP A 45 -3.14 16.07 -0.32
CA ASP A 45 -3.57 14.94 0.53
C ASP A 45 -2.44 14.06 1.15
N LEU A 46 -1.29 14.65 1.48
CA LEU A 46 -0.19 13.98 2.23
C LEU A 46 -0.70 13.23 3.47
N ALA A 47 -1.47 13.90 4.33
CA ALA A 47 -1.99 13.29 5.55
C ALA A 47 -2.90 12.07 5.30
N PHE A 48 -3.59 12.01 4.16
CA PHE A 48 -4.36 10.83 3.78
C PHE A 48 -3.45 9.69 3.33
N MET A 49 -2.42 9.98 2.53
CA MET A 49 -1.45 8.99 2.08
C MET A 49 -0.66 8.40 3.24
N ASP A 50 -0.17 9.23 4.16
CA ASP A 50 0.54 8.81 5.36
C ASP A 50 -0.34 7.87 6.20
N LYS A 51 -1.58 8.29 6.49
CA LYS A 51 -2.52 7.49 7.28
C LYS A 51 -2.85 6.16 6.58
N LEU A 52 -3.01 6.17 5.26
CA LEU A 52 -3.33 4.99 4.48
C LEU A 52 -2.16 3.99 4.49
N LEU A 53 -0.95 4.47 4.20
CA LEU A 53 0.26 3.66 4.20
C LEU A 53 0.53 3.05 5.59
N ASP A 54 0.55 3.88 6.64
CA ASP A 54 0.79 3.43 8.01
C ASP A 54 -0.25 2.40 8.46
N GLY A 55 -1.51 2.64 8.15
CA GLY A 55 -2.60 1.73 8.46
C GLY A 55 -2.43 0.37 7.79
N ILE A 56 -2.13 0.36 6.48
CA ILE A 56 -1.87 -0.89 5.75
C ILE A 56 -0.68 -1.63 6.37
N LEU A 57 0.43 -0.95 6.63
CA LEU A 57 1.63 -1.57 7.21
C LEU A 57 1.38 -2.12 8.63
N GLN A 58 0.57 -1.44 9.45
CA GLN A 58 0.21 -1.90 10.78
C GLN A 58 -0.72 -3.11 10.74
N LYS A 59 -1.65 -3.14 9.77
CA LYS A 59 -2.67 -4.18 9.60
C LYS A 59 -2.28 -5.30 8.66
N GLN A 60 -1.08 -5.24 8.06
CA GLN A 60 -0.62 -6.21 7.07
C GLN A 60 -0.77 -7.68 7.50
N PRO A 61 -0.42 -8.10 8.74
CA PRO A 61 -0.61 -9.50 9.15
C PRO A 61 -2.08 -9.94 9.15
N GLU A 62 -3.00 -9.06 9.56
CA GLU A 62 -4.44 -9.32 9.58
C GLU A 62 -5.02 -9.34 8.15
N ILE A 63 -4.56 -8.44 7.30
CA ILE A 63 -4.97 -8.33 5.90
C ILE A 63 -4.49 -9.53 5.09
N ASP A 64 -3.22 -9.92 5.24
CA ASP A 64 -2.62 -11.06 4.55
C ASP A 64 -3.32 -12.36 4.94
N LEU A 65 -3.71 -12.52 6.22
CA LEU A 65 -4.54 -13.64 6.67
C LEU A 65 -5.92 -13.69 5.98
N VAL A 66 -6.53 -12.54 5.69
CA VAL A 66 -7.80 -12.49 4.94
C VAL A 66 -7.58 -12.93 3.49
N ILE A 67 -6.50 -12.50 2.85
CA ILE A 67 -6.14 -12.91 1.49
C ILE A 67 -5.94 -14.43 1.42
N GLU A 68 -5.16 -15.00 2.34
CA GLU A 68 -4.89 -16.44 2.38
C GLU A 68 -6.16 -17.27 2.60
N LYS A 69 -7.06 -16.81 3.48
CA LYS A 69 -8.34 -17.50 3.73
C LYS A 69 -9.29 -17.43 2.54
N ALA A 70 -9.25 -16.34 1.78
CA ALA A 70 -10.09 -16.16 0.60
C ALA A 70 -9.55 -16.95 -0.61
N ALA A 71 -8.25 -17.22 -0.67
CA ALA A 71 -7.59 -17.93 -1.75
C ALA A 71 -6.65 -19.04 -1.24
N PRO A 72 -7.18 -20.12 -0.64
CA PRO A 72 -6.37 -21.17 0.01
C PRO A 72 -5.45 -21.92 -0.96
N ASP A 73 -5.83 -22.04 -2.22
CA ASP A 73 -5.03 -22.69 -3.27
C ASP A 73 -3.99 -21.76 -3.91
N TRP A 74 -3.97 -20.48 -3.51
CA TRP A 74 -3.10 -19.45 -4.07
C TRP A 74 -2.35 -18.69 -2.96
N PRO A 75 -1.20 -19.21 -2.50
CA PRO A 75 -0.43 -18.57 -1.44
C PRO A 75 0.04 -17.17 -1.86
N LEU A 76 0.25 -16.29 -0.87
CA LEU A 76 0.57 -14.87 -1.06
C LEU A 76 1.80 -14.64 -1.95
N ASP A 77 2.81 -15.50 -1.86
CA ASP A 77 4.05 -15.45 -2.64
C ASP A 77 3.83 -15.71 -4.15
N ARG A 78 2.73 -16.39 -4.52
CA ARG A 78 2.35 -16.61 -5.93
C ARG A 78 1.51 -15.48 -6.50
N ILE A 79 0.99 -14.57 -5.69
CA ILE A 79 0.30 -13.37 -6.18
C ILE A 79 1.36 -12.39 -6.65
N SER A 80 1.17 -11.80 -7.84
CA SER A 80 2.10 -10.79 -8.34
C SER A 80 2.21 -9.66 -7.30
N PRO A 81 3.41 -9.07 -7.07
CA PRO A 81 3.56 -8.04 -6.03
C PRO A 81 2.61 -6.85 -6.22
N VAL A 82 2.30 -6.48 -7.48
CA VAL A 82 1.33 -5.42 -7.77
C VAL A 82 -0.07 -5.82 -7.30
N ASP A 83 -0.56 -7.00 -7.70
CA ASP A 83 -1.90 -7.47 -7.34
C ASP A 83 -2.03 -7.67 -5.82
N ARG A 84 -1.00 -8.22 -5.18
CA ARG A 84 -0.95 -8.41 -3.71
C ARG A 84 -1.09 -7.07 -2.99
N ASN A 85 -0.39 -6.03 -3.44
CA ASN A 85 -0.48 -4.72 -2.81
C ASN A 85 -1.79 -3.99 -3.14
N ILE A 86 -2.41 -4.24 -4.30
CA ILE A 86 -3.79 -3.79 -4.60
C ILE A 86 -4.77 -4.42 -3.61
N LEU A 87 -4.69 -5.73 -3.39
CA LEU A 87 -5.53 -6.43 -2.42
C LEU A 87 -5.31 -5.89 -1.01
N ARG A 88 -4.06 -5.67 -0.60
CA ARG A 88 -3.74 -5.11 0.72
C ARG A 88 -4.36 -3.73 0.94
N LEU A 89 -4.24 -2.84 -0.05
CA LEU A 89 -4.82 -1.50 -0.01
C LEU A 89 -6.35 -1.56 0.06
N GLY A 90 -6.97 -2.33 -0.83
CA GLY A 90 -8.43 -2.44 -0.89
C GLY A 90 -9.03 -3.06 0.37
N LEU A 91 -8.43 -4.12 0.89
CA LEU A 91 -8.87 -4.75 2.13
C LEU A 91 -8.71 -3.84 3.34
N TYR A 92 -7.63 -3.05 3.39
CA TYR A 92 -7.49 -2.07 4.47
C TYR A 92 -8.66 -1.09 4.49
N GLU A 93 -8.98 -0.47 3.35
CA GLU A 93 -10.08 0.51 3.28
C GLU A 93 -11.48 -0.07 3.49
N LEU A 94 -11.66 -1.38 3.28
CA LEU A 94 -12.94 -2.05 3.51
C LEU A 94 -13.13 -2.46 4.98
N LEU A 95 -12.03 -2.75 5.69
CA LEU A 95 -12.07 -3.36 7.01
C LEU A 95 -11.69 -2.40 8.15
N PHE A 96 -11.03 -1.28 7.86
CA PHE A 96 -10.47 -0.33 8.84
C PHE A 96 -10.70 1.14 8.44
#